data_AF-A0A095WY26-F1
#
_entry.id   AF-A0A095WY26-F1
#
_cell.length_a   1.000
_cell.length_b   1.000
_cell.length_c   1.000
_cell.angle_alpha   90.00
_cell.angle_beta   90.00
_cell.angle_gamma   90.00
#
_symmetry.space_group_name_H-M   'P 1'
#
loop_
_entity.id
_entity.type
_entity.pdbx_description
1 polymer ?
#
loop_
_entity_poly.entity_id
_entity_poly.type
_entity_poly.pdbx_seq_one_letter_code
_entity_poly.pdbx_strand_id
1 'polypeptide(L)'
;MEFLSEVGLFLAQAISVVLAALLLVLGIAVIAQRQKKGDSGGHLEVHKLHERYRQQAATLAEALDPIAAKASAKARRKAEKAAAKARKKASRDGEGGRERPVSFVLDFDGDLRATAAGQLREEVSAVLAARRDGDDVILRLESPGGIVHGYGLAASQLQRLRDAGMPLTVCVDKVAASGGYMMACVAERIVAAPFAVLGSIGVVAQLPNFHRLLKKHEVDVELLTAGEYKRTLTLFGENTDKGRQKFQQELEDTHELFKLFVRENRPALDVDAVATGEIWYGRRALEAGLVDELSTSDALLTALATDRDLIAVHFVERRSWQDRLGIAAEAAVTRAILRLWQRGLDRRQV
;
A
#
# COMPACT_ATOMS: atom_id res chain seq x y z
N MET A 1 63.63 -7.51 -20.45
CA MET A 1 62.58 -7.55 -21.50
C MET A 1 61.42 -8.45 -21.09
N GLU A 2 61.65 -9.61 -20.49
CA GLU A 2 60.57 -10.56 -20.09
C GLU A 2 59.67 -10.06 -18.95
N PHE A 3 60.22 -9.41 -17.92
CA PHE A 3 59.43 -8.89 -16.79
C PHE A 3 58.39 -7.82 -17.21
N LEU A 4 58.75 -6.94 -18.15
CA LEU A 4 57.84 -5.91 -18.66
C LEU A 4 56.71 -6.51 -19.52
N SER A 5 56.98 -7.61 -20.25
CA SER A 5 55.94 -8.33 -21.00
C SER A 5 55.00 -9.12 -20.10
N GLU A 6 55.48 -9.71 -19.01
CA GLU A 6 54.64 -10.43 -18.05
C GLU A 6 53.70 -9.48 -17.30
N VAL A 7 54.20 -8.33 -16.84
CA VAL A 7 53.38 -7.29 -16.21
C VAL A 7 52.37 -6.72 -17.21
N GLY A 8 52.76 -6.51 -18.47
CA GLY A 8 51.85 -6.05 -19.52
C GLY A 8 50.74 -7.06 -19.82
N LEU A 9 51.05 -8.35 -19.86
CA LEU A 9 50.07 -9.42 -20.08
C LEU A 9 49.09 -9.55 -18.90
N PHE A 10 49.59 -9.48 -17.67
CA PHE A 10 48.76 -9.48 -16.47
C PHE A 10 47.80 -8.30 -16.44
N LEU A 11 48.28 -7.10 -16.79
CA LEU A 11 47.44 -5.90 -16.86
C LEU A 11 46.33 -6.04 -17.92
N ALA A 12 46.68 -6.57 -19.10
CA ALA A 12 45.72 -6.84 -20.17
C ALA A 12 44.65 -7.86 -19.76
N GLN A 13 45.03 -8.91 -19.04
CA GLN A 13 44.12 -9.91 -18.49
C GLN A 13 43.20 -9.31 -17.40
N ALA A 14 43.74 -8.49 -16.50
CA ALA A 14 42.94 -7.81 -15.48
C ALA A 14 41.92 -6.83 -16.11
N ILE A 15 42.34 -6.03 -17.10
CA ILE A 15 41.47 -5.10 -17.81
C ILE A 15 40.36 -5.84 -18.56
N SER A 16 40.68 -6.97 -19.21
CA SER A 16 39.68 -7.76 -19.95
C SER A 16 38.66 -8.42 -19.03
N VAL A 17 39.05 -8.88 -17.83
CA VAL A 17 38.11 -9.38 -16.81
C VAL A 17 37.18 -8.28 -16.31
N VAL A 18 37.70 -7.08 -16.05
CA VAL A 18 36.89 -5.94 -15.60
C VAL A 18 35.91 -5.48 -16.70
N LEU A 19 36.37 -5.42 -17.95
CA LEU A 19 35.50 -5.11 -19.11
C LEU A 19 34.41 -6.16 -19.30
N ALA A 20 34.74 -7.44 -19.17
CA ALA A 20 33.76 -8.52 -19.25
C ALA A 20 32.71 -8.42 -18.13
N ALA A 21 33.13 -8.11 -16.89
CA ALA A 21 32.22 -7.91 -15.77
C ALA A 21 31.32 -6.67 -15.97
N LEU A 22 31.87 -5.56 -16.46
CA LEU A 22 31.10 -4.36 -16.78
C LEU A 22 30.07 -4.60 -17.89
N LEU A 23 30.45 -5.30 -18.97
CA LEU A 23 29.54 -5.66 -20.05
C LEU A 23 28.43 -6.60 -19.56
N LEU A 24 28.74 -7.53 -18.65
CA LEU A 24 27.75 -8.40 -18.04
C LEU A 24 26.75 -7.60 -17.20
N VAL A 25 27.23 -6.67 -16.37
CA VAL A 25 26.39 -5.79 -15.55
C VAL A 25 25.53 -4.88 -16.43
N LEU A 26 26.11 -4.31 -17.50
CA LEU A 26 25.38 -3.46 -18.45
C LEU A 26 24.31 -4.27 -19.19
N GLY A 27 24.63 -5.50 -19.61
CA GLY A 27 23.70 -6.42 -20.26
C GLY A 27 22.53 -6.77 -19.35
N ILE A 28 22.80 -7.09 -18.09
CA ILE A 28 21.76 -7.35 -17.07
C ILE A 28 20.91 -6.10 -16.84
N ALA A 29 21.52 -4.92 -16.73
CA ALA A 29 20.81 -3.66 -16.54
C ALA A 29 19.88 -3.34 -17.72
N VAL A 30 20.32 -3.55 -18.96
CA VAL A 30 19.51 -3.35 -20.18
C VAL A 30 18.36 -4.34 -20.26
N ILE A 31 18.57 -5.61 -19.90
CA ILE A 31 17.52 -6.63 -19.86
C ILE A 31 16.48 -6.29 -18.78
N ALA A 32 16.93 -5.90 -17.59
CA ALA A 32 16.06 -5.47 -16.49
C ALA A 32 15.26 -4.21 -16.85
N GLN A 33 15.86 -3.25 -17.59
CA GLN A 33 15.16 -2.06 -18.08
C GLN A 33 14.10 -2.39 -19.15
N ARG A 34 14.37 -3.37 -20.01
CA ARG A 34 13.42 -3.81 -21.05
C ARG A 34 12.24 -4.60 -20.46
N GLN A 35 12.47 -5.41 -19.42
CA GLN A 35 11.39 -6.12 -18.71
C GLN A 35 10.45 -5.17 -17.95
N LYS A 36 10.93 -4.03 -17.45
CA LYS A 36 10.07 -3.02 -16.80
C LYS A 36 9.09 -2.32 -17.76
N LYS A 37 9.27 -2.44 -19.07
CA LYS A 37 8.55 -1.63 -20.08
C LYS A 37 7.45 -2.35 -20.85
N GLY A 38 7.18 -3.63 -20.56
CA GLY A 38 6.17 -4.41 -21.27
C GLY A 38 5.16 -5.00 -20.31
N ASP A 39 3.92 -4.50 -20.37
CA ASP A 39 2.68 -5.07 -19.84
C ASP A 39 2.71 -5.44 -18.35
N SER A 40 1.99 -4.70 -17.50
CA SER A 40 1.74 -5.06 -16.11
C SER A 40 0.86 -6.31 -16.06
N GLY A 41 1.46 -7.46 -16.41
CA GLY A 41 0.80 -8.74 -16.61
C GLY A 41 0.36 -9.40 -15.31
N GLY A 42 -0.21 -8.64 -14.37
CA GLY A 42 -0.85 -9.21 -13.20
C GLY A 42 -2.21 -9.83 -13.54
N HIS A 43 -2.87 -10.33 -12.51
CA HIS A 43 -4.23 -10.84 -12.59
C HIS A 43 -4.99 -10.49 -11.32
N LEU A 44 -6.32 -10.50 -11.43
CA LEU A 44 -7.20 -10.27 -10.29
C LEU A 44 -7.52 -11.59 -9.60
N GLU A 45 -7.25 -11.65 -8.31
CA GLU A 45 -7.76 -12.67 -7.40
C GLU A 45 -9.04 -12.14 -6.74
N VAL A 46 -10.09 -12.97 -6.73
CA VAL A 46 -11.41 -12.60 -6.23
C VAL A 46 -11.83 -13.61 -5.18
N HIS A 47 -12.08 -13.15 -3.95
CA HIS A 47 -12.50 -14.02 -2.84
C HIS A 47 -13.88 -13.62 -2.33
N LYS A 48 -14.78 -14.61 -2.21
CA LYS A 48 -16.12 -14.40 -1.68
C LYS A 48 -16.11 -14.50 -0.15
N LEU A 49 -15.89 -13.37 0.52
CA LEU A 49 -15.82 -13.33 1.99
C LEU A 49 -17.12 -13.80 2.66
N HIS A 50 -18.27 -13.51 2.06
CA HIS A 50 -19.57 -13.96 2.56
C HIS A 50 -19.71 -15.49 2.56
N GLU A 51 -19.14 -16.20 1.58
CA GLU A 51 -19.12 -17.68 1.58
C GLU A 51 -18.25 -18.21 2.73
N ARG A 52 -17.10 -17.57 2.98
CA ARG A 52 -16.21 -17.90 4.10
C ARG A 52 -16.93 -17.75 5.44
N TYR A 53 -17.59 -16.61 5.70
CA TYR A 53 -18.35 -16.40 6.93
C TYR A 53 -19.48 -17.42 7.11
N ARG A 54 -20.22 -17.72 6.04
CA ARG A 54 -21.27 -18.76 6.07
C ARG A 54 -20.72 -20.15 6.34
N GLN A 55 -19.52 -20.47 5.86
CA GLN A 55 -18.86 -21.74 6.12
C GLN A 55 -18.41 -21.84 7.59
N GLN A 56 -17.75 -20.81 8.11
CA GLN A 56 -17.34 -20.75 9.52
C GLN A 56 -18.54 -20.87 10.46
N ALA A 57 -19.63 -20.15 10.19
CA ALA A 57 -20.86 -20.24 10.97
C ALA A 57 -21.48 -21.65 10.91
N ALA A 58 -21.47 -22.31 9.74
CA ALA A 58 -21.98 -23.66 9.60
C ALA A 58 -21.16 -24.69 10.38
N THR A 59 -19.83 -24.59 10.34
CA THR A 59 -18.92 -25.44 11.12
C THR A 59 -19.17 -25.30 12.62
N LEU A 60 -19.32 -24.06 13.10
CA LEU A 60 -19.62 -23.82 14.51
C LEU A 60 -21.01 -24.33 14.90
N ALA A 61 -22.03 -24.09 14.06
CA ALA A 61 -23.38 -24.60 14.30
C ALA A 61 -23.42 -26.13 14.39
N GLU A 62 -22.68 -26.83 13.52
CA GLU A 62 -22.57 -28.30 13.56
C GLU A 62 -21.89 -28.80 14.85
N ALA A 63 -20.89 -28.09 15.36
CA ALA A 63 -20.23 -28.42 16.62
C ALA A 63 -21.13 -28.18 17.84
N LEU A 64 -22.01 -27.17 17.80
CA LEU A 64 -22.89 -26.81 18.91
C LEU A 64 -24.17 -27.67 18.96
N ASP A 65 -24.83 -27.89 17.82
CA ASP A 65 -26.03 -28.72 17.70
C ASP A 65 -26.06 -29.43 16.34
N PRO A 66 -25.54 -30.67 16.24
CA PRO A 66 -25.49 -31.41 15.00
C PRO A 66 -26.87 -31.69 14.37
N ILE A 67 -27.93 -31.78 15.19
CA ILE A 67 -29.28 -32.13 14.72
C ILE A 67 -29.93 -30.88 14.10
N ALA A 68 -29.91 -29.76 14.81
CA ALA A 68 -30.43 -28.49 14.29
C ALA A 68 -29.61 -28.00 13.09
N ALA A 69 -28.28 -28.18 13.09
CA ALA A 69 -27.40 -27.83 11.97
C ALA A 69 -27.72 -28.62 10.69
N LYS A 70 -27.99 -29.93 10.80
CA LYS A 70 -28.42 -30.73 9.64
C LYS A 70 -29.76 -30.28 9.08
N ALA A 71 -30.72 -29.93 9.94
CA ALA A 71 -32.01 -29.41 9.54
C ALA A 71 -31.89 -28.04 8.83
N SER A 72 -31.14 -27.11 9.40
CA SER A 72 -30.91 -25.77 8.83
C SER A 72 -30.12 -25.83 7.52
N ALA A 73 -29.10 -26.70 7.43
CA ALA A 73 -28.36 -26.94 6.19
C ALA A 73 -29.24 -27.50 5.07
N LYS A 74 -30.17 -28.42 5.39
CA LYS A 74 -31.13 -28.96 4.41
C LYS A 74 -32.11 -27.88 3.94
N ALA A 75 -32.59 -27.03 4.84
CA ALA A 75 -33.45 -25.90 4.50
C ALA A 75 -32.72 -24.88 3.60
N ARG A 76 -31.49 -24.50 3.96
CA ARG A 76 -30.66 -23.57 3.19
C ARG A 76 -30.34 -24.09 1.79
N ARG A 77 -29.93 -25.36 1.66
CA ARG A 77 -29.72 -26.00 0.34
C ARG A 77 -30.98 -26.02 -0.52
N LYS A 78 -32.16 -26.19 0.08
CA LYS A 78 -33.44 -26.14 -0.65
C LYS A 78 -33.72 -24.71 -1.15
N ALA A 79 -33.50 -23.71 -0.31
CA ALA A 79 -33.63 -22.30 -0.67
C ALA A 79 -32.63 -21.89 -1.78
N GLU A 80 -31.36 -22.25 -1.65
CA GLU A 80 -30.32 -22.00 -2.65
C GLU A 80 -30.64 -22.67 -4.00
N LYS A 81 -31.13 -23.91 -4.00
CA LYS A 81 -31.57 -24.60 -5.23
C LYS A 81 -32.79 -23.95 -5.87
N ALA A 82 -33.74 -23.45 -5.06
CA ALA A 82 -34.90 -22.72 -5.56
C ALA A 82 -34.47 -21.40 -6.21
N ALA A 83 -33.60 -20.63 -5.53
CA ALA A 83 -33.02 -19.40 -6.05
C ALA A 83 -32.20 -19.66 -7.33
N ALA A 84 -31.37 -20.71 -7.38
CA ALA A 84 -30.61 -21.06 -8.59
C ALA A 84 -31.49 -21.45 -9.78
N LYS A 85 -32.63 -22.13 -9.55
CA LYS A 85 -33.61 -22.42 -10.60
C LYS A 85 -34.35 -21.18 -11.07
N ALA A 86 -34.71 -20.28 -10.15
CA ALA A 86 -35.29 -18.98 -10.48
C ALA A 86 -34.30 -18.15 -11.32
N ARG A 87 -33.01 -18.13 -10.96
CA ARG A 87 -31.93 -17.48 -11.73
C ARG A 87 -31.77 -18.03 -13.14
N LYS A 88 -31.79 -19.36 -13.32
CA LYS A 88 -31.73 -19.98 -14.67
C LYS A 88 -32.94 -19.63 -15.53
N LYS A 89 -34.08 -19.31 -14.92
CA LYS A 89 -35.29 -18.86 -15.63
C LYS A 89 -35.18 -17.37 -15.97
N ALA A 90 -34.85 -16.52 -15.02
CA ALA A 90 -34.64 -15.08 -15.22
C ALA A 90 -33.50 -14.76 -16.22
N SER A 91 -32.41 -15.55 -16.20
CA SER A 91 -31.31 -15.38 -17.16
C SER A 91 -31.68 -15.75 -18.60
N ARG A 92 -32.78 -16.50 -18.83
CA ARG A 92 -33.31 -16.78 -20.17
C ARG A 92 -34.20 -15.65 -20.69
N ASP A 93 -34.74 -14.83 -19.79
CA ASP A 93 -35.62 -13.70 -20.09
C ASP A 93 -34.85 -12.36 -20.20
N GLY A 94 -33.51 -12.40 -20.21
CA GLY A 94 -32.65 -11.22 -20.36
C GLY A 94 -32.33 -10.48 -19.05
N GLU A 95 -32.99 -10.81 -17.95
CA GLU A 95 -32.76 -10.25 -16.60
C GLU A 95 -31.71 -11.05 -15.80
N GLY A 96 -30.52 -11.22 -16.38
CA GLY A 96 -29.39 -11.85 -15.70
C GLY A 96 -28.68 -10.90 -14.74
N GLY A 97 -29.21 -10.72 -13.52
CA GLY A 97 -28.59 -9.84 -12.50
C GLY A 97 -28.22 -10.56 -11.20
N ARG A 98 -27.13 -10.14 -10.53
CA ARG A 98 -26.90 -10.46 -9.11
C ARG A 98 -28.03 -9.83 -8.27
N GLU A 99 -28.61 -10.65 -7.39
CA GLU A 99 -29.86 -10.42 -6.64
C GLU A 99 -29.66 -9.57 -5.38
N ARG A 100 -28.46 -9.65 -4.78
CA ARG A 100 -28.05 -8.81 -3.65
C ARG A 100 -27.03 -7.78 -4.13
N PRO A 101 -27.04 -6.56 -3.56
CA PRO A 101 -25.98 -5.61 -3.79
C PRO A 101 -24.65 -6.18 -3.26
N VAL A 102 -23.56 -5.82 -3.94
CA VAL A 102 -22.22 -6.29 -3.63
C VAL A 102 -21.44 -5.20 -2.91
N SER A 103 -20.77 -5.58 -1.82
CA SER A 103 -19.68 -4.75 -1.27
C SER A 103 -18.36 -5.31 -1.74
N PHE A 104 -17.66 -4.52 -2.55
CA PHE A 104 -16.30 -4.81 -2.97
C PHE A 104 -15.34 -4.41 -1.84
N VAL A 105 -14.59 -5.38 -1.34
CA VAL A 105 -13.62 -5.17 -0.27
C VAL A 105 -12.23 -5.04 -0.89
N LEU A 106 -11.60 -3.90 -0.68
CA LEU A 106 -10.24 -3.60 -1.11
C LEU A 106 -9.34 -3.50 0.12
N ASP A 107 -8.05 -3.74 -0.07
CA ASP A 107 -7.03 -3.66 0.98
C ASP A 107 -5.90 -2.75 0.54
N PHE A 108 -5.49 -1.85 1.42
CA PHE A 108 -4.32 -1.01 1.21
C PHE A 108 -3.41 -1.02 2.42
N ASP A 109 -2.27 -1.70 2.27
CA ASP A 109 -1.15 -1.68 3.22
C ASP A 109 -0.06 -0.74 2.67
N GLY A 110 0.04 0.44 3.27
CA GLY A 110 0.83 1.55 2.76
C GLY A 110 2.22 1.66 3.40
N ASP A 111 3.26 1.55 2.57
CA ASP A 111 4.63 1.90 2.94
C ASP A 111 4.93 3.39 2.76
N LEU A 112 6.15 3.84 3.09
CA LEU A 112 6.56 5.24 2.97
C LEU A 112 6.38 5.78 1.53
N ARG A 113 6.45 4.93 0.50
CA ARG A 113 6.39 5.32 -0.91
C ARG A 113 4.99 5.17 -1.51
N ALA A 114 4.03 4.65 -0.75
CA ALA A 114 2.72 4.23 -1.23
C ALA A 114 2.83 3.24 -2.41
N THR A 115 3.72 2.24 -2.33
CA THR A 115 3.94 1.29 -3.43
C THR A 115 2.68 0.50 -3.83
N ALA A 116 1.78 0.25 -2.87
CA ALA A 116 0.47 -0.38 -3.11
C ALA A 116 -0.49 0.43 -4.01
N ALA A 117 -0.20 1.71 -4.29
CA ALA A 117 -1.03 2.54 -5.17
C ALA A 117 -1.16 1.96 -6.59
N GLY A 118 -0.15 1.22 -7.05
CA GLY A 118 -0.20 0.52 -8.34
C GLY A 118 -1.26 -0.60 -8.37
N GLN A 119 -1.31 -1.44 -7.34
CA GLN A 119 -2.32 -2.50 -7.23
C GLN A 119 -3.72 -1.91 -7.05
N LEU A 120 -3.85 -0.93 -6.15
CA LEU A 120 -5.12 -0.24 -5.90
C LEU A 120 -5.71 0.35 -7.18
N ARG A 121 -4.88 0.90 -8.08
CA ARG A 121 -5.34 1.43 -9.38
C ARG A 121 -6.02 0.36 -10.24
N GLU A 122 -5.44 -0.84 -10.31
CA GLU A 122 -5.97 -1.95 -11.11
C GLU A 122 -7.26 -2.49 -10.48
N GLU A 123 -7.29 -2.64 -9.16
CA GLU A 123 -8.47 -3.07 -8.40
C GLU A 123 -9.63 -2.09 -8.55
N VAL A 124 -9.38 -0.79 -8.37
CA VAL A 124 -10.37 0.29 -8.57
C VAL A 124 -10.92 0.26 -10.00
N SER A 125 -10.04 0.09 -11.00
CA SER A 125 -10.47 0.05 -12.41
C SER A 125 -11.35 -1.17 -12.70
N ALA A 126 -11.01 -2.32 -12.12
CA ALA A 126 -11.80 -3.54 -12.25
C ALA A 126 -13.17 -3.43 -11.57
N VAL A 127 -13.22 -2.86 -10.35
CA VAL A 127 -14.46 -2.61 -9.64
C VAL A 127 -15.36 -1.65 -10.42
N LEU A 128 -14.81 -0.52 -10.88
CA LEU A 128 -15.56 0.45 -11.67
C LEU A 128 -16.13 -0.12 -12.97
N ALA A 129 -15.41 -1.05 -13.61
CA ALA A 129 -15.89 -1.72 -14.82
C ALA A 129 -16.98 -2.77 -14.55
N ALA A 130 -17.02 -3.35 -13.34
CA ALA A 130 -17.91 -4.46 -12.99
C ALA A 130 -19.07 -4.07 -12.04
N ARG A 131 -19.13 -2.80 -11.62
CA ARG A 131 -20.12 -2.27 -10.67
C ARG A 131 -21.53 -2.24 -11.25
N ARG A 132 -22.51 -2.25 -10.36
CA ARG A 132 -23.93 -1.98 -10.65
C ARG A 132 -24.52 -1.06 -9.59
N ASP A 133 -25.70 -0.53 -9.86
CA ASP A 133 -26.40 0.33 -8.91
C ASP A 133 -26.65 -0.40 -7.59
N GLY A 134 -26.36 0.29 -6.48
CA GLY A 134 -26.46 -0.25 -5.12
C GLY A 134 -25.22 -1.00 -4.63
N ASP A 135 -24.23 -1.29 -5.49
CA ASP A 135 -22.92 -1.79 -5.06
C ASP A 135 -22.11 -0.67 -4.36
N ASP A 136 -21.23 -1.04 -3.43
CA ASP A 136 -20.36 -0.11 -2.67
C ASP A 136 -18.94 -0.67 -2.51
N VAL A 137 -18.00 0.17 -2.06
CA VAL A 137 -16.62 -0.25 -1.72
C VAL A 137 -16.34 -0.03 -0.24
N ILE A 138 -15.66 -1.01 0.33
CA ILE A 138 -15.06 -0.96 1.66
C ILE A 138 -13.55 -1.09 1.48
N LEU A 139 -12.81 -0.04 1.80
CA LEU A 139 -11.35 -0.08 1.84
C LEU A 139 -10.88 -0.36 3.27
N ARG A 140 -10.17 -1.46 3.49
CA ARG A 140 -9.39 -1.65 4.72
C ARG A 140 -8.03 -0.99 4.53
N LEU A 141 -7.79 0.06 5.31
CA LEU A 141 -6.62 0.92 5.17
C LEU A 141 -5.71 0.79 6.39
N GLU A 142 -4.46 0.40 6.15
CA GLU A 142 -3.39 0.45 7.13
C GLU A 142 -2.22 1.26 6.55
N SER A 143 -1.95 2.44 7.09
CA SER A 143 -0.80 3.24 6.69
C SER A 143 -0.43 4.31 7.72
N PRO A 144 0.85 4.42 8.13
CA PRO A 144 1.35 5.55 8.91
C PRO A 144 1.62 6.81 8.06
N GLY A 145 1.40 6.74 6.75
CA GLY A 145 1.68 7.80 5.79
C GLY A 145 3.05 7.69 5.12
N GLY A 146 3.50 8.79 4.53
CA GLY A 146 4.77 8.85 3.82
C GLY A 146 4.83 9.96 2.79
N ILE A 147 5.37 9.64 1.62
CA ILE A 147 5.64 10.62 0.57
C ILE A 147 4.32 11.19 0.03
N VAL A 148 4.17 12.52 0.17
CA VAL A 148 2.94 13.27 -0.14
C VAL A 148 2.38 12.94 -1.52
N HIS A 149 3.20 12.98 -2.58
CA HIS A 149 2.71 12.72 -3.94
C HIS A 149 2.34 11.25 -4.19
N GLY A 150 2.95 10.30 -3.47
CA GLY A 150 2.59 8.88 -3.56
C GLY A 150 1.21 8.64 -2.96
N TYR A 151 0.97 9.18 -1.77
CA TYR A 151 -0.33 9.10 -1.10
C TYR A 151 -1.41 9.95 -1.78
N GLY A 152 -1.05 11.11 -2.36
CA GLY A 152 -1.95 11.90 -3.18
C GLY A 152 -2.42 11.13 -4.43
N LEU A 153 -1.52 10.38 -5.08
CA LEU A 153 -1.89 9.49 -6.18
C LEU A 153 -2.82 8.37 -5.71
N ALA A 154 -2.53 7.74 -4.57
CA ALA A 154 -3.37 6.69 -3.99
C ALA A 154 -4.78 7.21 -3.62
N ALA A 155 -4.86 8.38 -2.98
CA ALA A 155 -6.11 9.07 -2.66
C ALA A 155 -6.91 9.39 -3.93
N SER A 156 -6.25 9.82 -5.01
CA SER A 156 -6.91 10.06 -6.31
C SER A 156 -7.53 8.78 -6.91
N GLN A 157 -6.98 7.59 -6.61
CA GLN A 157 -7.62 6.34 -7.05
C GLN A 157 -8.94 6.09 -6.33
N LEU A 158 -9.01 6.41 -5.03
CA LEU A 158 -10.24 6.33 -4.26
C LEU A 158 -11.26 7.38 -4.71
N GLN A 159 -10.81 8.60 -5.06
CA GLN A 159 -11.68 9.66 -5.58
C GLN A 159 -12.45 9.21 -6.82
N ARG A 160 -11.82 8.41 -7.71
CA ARG A 160 -12.49 7.85 -8.90
C ARG A 160 -13.74 7.01 -8.56
N LEU A 161 -13.75 6.35 -7.39
CA LEU A 161 -14.92 5.58 -6.93
C LEU A 161 -16.07 6.52 -6.58
N ARG A 162 -15.76 7.60 -5.85
CA ARG A 162 -16.72 8.62 -5.43
C ARG A 162 -17.27 9.43 -6.60
N ASP A 163 -16.41 9.86 -7.50
CA ASP A 163 -16.79 10.59 -8.72
C ASP A 163 -17.71 9.76 -9.61
N ALA A 164 -17.54 8.44 -9.58
CA ALA A 164 -18.43 7.51 -10.27
C ALA A 164 -19.78 7.35 -9.54
N GLY A 165 -19.96 7.90 -8.34
CA GLY A 165 -21.16 7.78 -7.51
C GLY A 165 -21.24 6.46 -6.73
N MET A 166 -20.10 5.80 -6.50
CA MET A 166 -20.06 4.57 -5.74
C MET A 166 -19.73 4.87 -4.27
N PRO A 167 -20.59 4.51 -3.31
CA PRO A 167 -20.33 4.79 -1.89
C PRO A 167 -19.03 4.13 -1.44
N LEU A 168 -18.17 4.92 -0.78
CA LEU A 168 -16.89 4.48 -0.27
C LEU A 168 -16.89 4.56 1.26
N THR A 169 -16.62 3.41 1.91
CA THR A 169 -16.31 3.35 3.33
C THR A 169 -14.85 2.97 3.54
N VAL A 170 -14.11 3.73 4.34
CA VAL A 170 -12.75 3.37 4.77
C VAL A 170 -12.80 2.82 6.19
N CYS A 171 -12.18 1.67 6.41
CA CYS A 171 -12.04 1.03 7.71
C CYS A 171 -10.57 1.08 8.16
N VAL A 172 -10.34 1.58 9.37
CA VAL A 172 -9.00 1.72 9.95
C VAL A 172 -8.94 0.95 11.27
N ASP A 173 -8.31 -0.23 11.23
CA ASP A 173 -8.17 -1.05 12.45
C ASP A 173 -6.96 -0.66 13.29
N LYS A 174 -5.88 -0.19 12.66
CA LYS A 174 -4.63 0.14 13.35
C LYS A 174 -4.16 1.56 13.13
N VAL A 175 -3.97 1.99 11.89
CA VAL A 175 -3.36 3.29 11.61
C VAL A 175 -3.78 3.82 10.23
N ALA A 176 -4.17 5.09 10.20
CA ALA A 176 -4.33 5.89 8.99
C ALA A 176 -3.91 7.32 9.35
N ALA A 177 -2.59 7.55 9.36
CA ALA A 177 -1.97 8.80 9.77
C ALA A 177 -1.27 9.49 8.59
N SER A 178 -1.18 10.82 8.59
CA SER A 178 -0.52 11.62 7.54
C SER A 178 -1.05 11.24 6.15
N GLY A 179 -0.20 10.75 5.24
CA GLY A 179 -0.63 10.24 3.93
C GLY A 179 -1.73 9.15 4.00
N GLY A 180 -1.77 8.33 5.06
CA GLY A 180 -2.87 7.40 5.29
C GLY A 180 -4.19 8.13 5.54
N TYR A 181 -4.19 9.20 6.34
CA TYR A 181 -5.39 10.01 6.56
C TYR A 181 -5.81 10.76 5.29
N MET A 182 -4.85 11.19 4.45
CA MET A 182 -5.13 11.75 3.13
C MET A 182 -5.93 10.77 2.24
N MET A 183 -5.69 9.46 2.35
CA MET A 183 -6.53 8.48 1.66
C MET A 183 -7.88 8.28 2.36
N ALA A 184 -7.88 8.18 3.69
CA ALA A 184 -9.09 7.93 4.46
C ALA A 184 -10.14 9.04 4.30
N CYS A 185 -9.70 10.30 4.32
CA CYS A 185 -10.61 11.45 4.29
C CYS A 185 -11.40 11.56 2.99
N VAL A 186 -10.97 10.91 1.91
CA VAL A 186 -11.70 10.84 0.64
C VAL A 186 -13.08 10.23 0.83
N ALA A 187 -13.21 9.19 1.66
CA ALA A 187 -14.44 8.41 1.80
C ALA A 187 -15.61 9.19 2.41
N GLU A 188 -16.85 8.86 1.99
CA GLU A 188 -18.05 9.41 2.64
C GLU A 188 -18.18 8.95 4.09
N ARG A 189 -17.66 7.77 4.42
CA ARG A 189 -17.71 7.19 5.76
C ARG A 189 -16.36 6.61 6.16
N ILE A 190 -15.89 6.95 7.36
CA ILE A 190 -14.67 6.44 7.96
C ILE A 190 -15.04 5.73 9.26
N VAL A 191 -14.74 4.44 9.33
CA VAL A 191 -14.93 3.59 10.50
C VAL A 191 -13.57 3.28 11.08
N ALA A 192 -13.38 3.43 12.39
CA ALA A 192 -12.10 3.17 13.02
C ALA A 192 -12.21 2.40 14.33
N ALA A 193 -11.23 1.55 14.60
CA ALA A 193 -11.14 0.89 15.90
C ALA A 193 -10.87 1.93 17.00
N PRO A 194 -11.33 1.71 18.26
CA PRO A 194 -11.21 2.70 19.33
C PRO A 194 -9.78 3.20 19.61
N PHE A 195 -8.77 2.36 19.34
CA PHE A 195 -7.35 2.66 19.53
C PHE A 195 -6.56 2.77 18.21
N ALA A 196 -7.24 2.84 17.06
CA ALA A 196 -6.58 3.14 15.80
C ALA A 196 -5.96 4.55 15.86
N VAL A 197 -4.79 4.73 15.24
CA VAL A 197 -4.06 5.99 15.18
C VAL A 197 -4.41 6.74 13.90
N LEU A 198 -5.10 7.87 14.03
CA LEU A 198 -5.59 8.71 12.93
C LEU A 198 -4.95 10.10 13.00
N GLY A 199 -5.24 10.94 11.99
CA GLY A 199 -4.77 12.32 11.93
C GLY A 199 -3.31 12.40 11.48
N SER A 200 -2.43 13.05 12.26
CA SER A 200 -1.09 13.45 11.80
C SER A 200 -1.17 14.27 10.50
N ILE A 201 -2.15 15.17 10.45
CA ILE A 201 -2.34 16.08 9.31
C ILE A 201 -1.28 17.16 9.46
N GLY A 202 -0.19 16.98 8.72
CA GLY A 202 1.01 17.81 8.80
C GLY A 202 2.08 17.30 7.85
N VAL A 203 3.11 18.11 7.65
CA VAL A 203 4.24 17.79 6.76
C VAL A 203 5.52 17.98 7.53
N VAL A 204 6.40 16.97 7.47
CA VAL A 204 7.70 17.03 8.11
C VAL A 204 8.76 16.56 7.12
N ALA A 205 9.94 17.17 7.21
CA ALA A 205 11.12 16.72 6.51
C ALA A 205 12.32 16.73 7.47
N GLN A 206 13.11 15.66 7.40
CA GLN A 206 14.32 15.51 8.19
C GLN A 206 15.50 15.25 7.26
N LEU A 207 16.59 16.00 7.44
CA LEU A 207 17.78 15.89 6.62
C LEU A 207 19.05 15.98 7.49
N PRO A 208 19.84 14.91 7.64
CA PRO A 208 21.13 15.01 8.31
C PRO A 208 22.11 15.81 7.45
N ASN A 209 22.93 16.67 8.06
CA ASN A 209 23.94 17.42 7.32
C ASN A 209 25.36 17.03 7.78
N PHE A 210 26.11 16.43 6.86
CA PHE A 210 27.46 15.93 7.06
C PHE A 210 28.54 16.92 6.60
N HIS A 211 28.17 18.12 6.14
CA HIS A 211 29.11 19.12 5.62
C HIS A 211 30.25 19.42 6.60
N ARG A 212 29.92 19.62 7.89
CA ARG A 212 30.93 19.91 8.92
C ARG A 212 31.90 18.75 9.14
N LEU A 213 31.43 17.51 9.00
CA LEU A 213 32.27 16.31 9.11
C LEU A 213 33.22 16.23 7.91
N LEU A 214 32.70 16.40 6.69
CA LEU A 214 33.50 16.36 5.47
C LEU A 214 34.56 17.46 5.43
N LYS A 215 34.16 18.69 5.80
CA LYS A 215 35.07 19.85 5.89
C LYS A 215 36.21 19.61 6.90
N LYS A 216 35.94 18.93 8.02
CA LYS A 216 36.98 18.56 9.01
C LYS A 216 37.99 17.56 8.46
N HIS A 217 37.58 16.73 7.50
CA HIS A 217 38.43 15.73 6.85
C HIS A 217 38.94 16.17 5.47
N GLU A 218 38.82 17.47 5.16
CA GLU A 218 39.32 18.05 3.90
C GLU A 218 38.72 17.35 2.66
N VAL A 219 37.46 16.91 2.76
CA VAL A 219 36.71 16.32 1.65
C VAL A 219 35.81 17.39 1.03
N ASP A 220 36.13 17.77 -0.20
CA ASP A 220 35.33 18.71 -0.98
C ASP A 220 34.17 18.03 -1.70
N VAL A 221 33.00 18.67 -1.65
CA VAL A 221 31.80 18.25 -2.40
C VAL A 221 31.31 19.41 -3.24
N GLU A 222 31.56 19.34 -4.54
CA GLU A 222 31.08 20.33 -5.49
C GLU A 222 29.62 20.06 -5.86
N LEU A 223 28.77 21.07 -5.66
CA LEU A 223 27.37 21.03 -6.04
C LEU A 223 27.09 22.11 -7.09
N LEU A 224 26.95 21.69 -8.34
CA LEU A 224 26.55 22.55 -9.43
C LEU A 224 25.04 22.43 -9.64
N THR A 225 24.33 23.56 -9.57
CA THR A 225 22.88 23.62 -9.79
C THR A 225 22.53 24.74 -10.76
N ALA A 226 21.44 24.56 -11.49
CA ALA A 226 20.84 25.59 -12.32
C ALA A 226 19.50 25.99 -11.71
N GLY A 227 19.30 27.28 -11.44
CA GLY A 227 18.15 27.81 -10.71
C GLY A 227 18.40 27.91 -9.21
N GLU A 228 18.12 29.08 -8.64
CA GLU A 228 18.49 29.47 -7.28
C GLU A 228 17.96 28.51 -6.19
N TYR A 229 16.77 27.96 -6.36
CA TYR A 229 16.11 27.09 -5.38
C TYR A 229 16.02 25.63 -5.82
N LYS A 230 16.77 25.21 -6.85
CA LYS A 230 16.76 23.81 -7.32
C LYS A 230 17.22 22.83 -6.24
N ARG A 231 18.01 23.31 -5.28
CA ARG A 231 18.36 22.55 -4.08
C ARG A 231 18.48 23.50 -2.88
N THR A 232 17.42 23.56 -2.08
CA THR A 232 17.31 24.40 -0.88
C THR A 232 18.14 23.86 0.28
N LEU A 233 18.07 22.55 0.53
CA LEU A 233 18.88 21.85 1.54
C LEU A 233 19.66 20.67 0.92
N THR A 234 20.82 20.38 1.51
CA THR A 234 21.74 19.33 1.08
C THR A 234 22.24 18.50 2.26
N LEU A 235 22.62 17.25 1.98
CA LEU A 235 23.26 16.36 2.95
C LEU A 235 24.74 16.71 3.16
N PHE A 236 25.44 17.17 2.11
CA PHE A 236 26.90 17.22 2.08
C PHE A 236 27.46 18.64 1.88
N GLY A 237 26.66 19.56 1.36
CA GLY A 237 27.02 20.97 1.22
C GLY A 237 26.59 21.81 2.42
N GLU A 238 27.05 23.06 2.44
CA GLU A 238 26.63 24.04 3.44
C GLU A 238 25.18 24.47 3.20
N ASN A 239 24.33 24.36 4.22
CA ASN A 239 22.93 24.77 4.15
C ASN A 239 22.79 26.20 4.69
N THR A 240 22.48 27.14 3.81
CA THR A 240 22.32 28.56 4.11
C THR A 240 20.99 28.87 4.80
N ASP A 241 20.90 30.00 5.51
CA ASP A 241 19.66 30.45 6.15
C ASP A 241 18.56 30.73 5.12
N LYS A 242 18.94 31.28 3.95
CA LYS A 242 18.03 31.48 2.82
C LYS A 242 17.45 30.16 2.31
N GLY A 243 18.29 29.12 2.18
CA GLY A 243 17.86 27.77 1.80
C GLY A 243 16.90 27.17 2.83
N ARG A 244 17.18 27.35 4.12
CA ARG A 244 16.29 26.90 5.21
C ARG A 244 14.94 27.60 5.19
N GLN A 245 14.92 28.92 5.03
CA GLN A 245 13.68 29.70 4.96
C GLN A 245 12.83 29.28 3.75
N LYS A 246 13.45 29.10 2.58
CA LYS A 246 12.72 28.62 1.40
C LYS A 246 12.15 27.22 1.60
N PHE A 247 12.92 26.31 2.18
CA PHE A 247 12.45 24.95 2.48
C PHE A 247 11.30 24.94 3.51
N GLN A 248 11.35 25.82 4.51
CA GLN A 248 10.25 25.99 5.46
C GLN A 248 8.98 26.50 4.77
N GLN A 249 9.10 27.45 3.83
CA GLN A 249 7.97 27.91 3.01
C GLN A 249 7.38 26.76 2.18
N GLU A 250 8.22 25.92 1.57
CA GLU A 250 7.77 24.75 0.80
C GLU A 250 7.00 23.73 1.66
N LEU A 251 7.41 23.55 2.92
CA LEU A 251 6.68 22.71 3.88
C LEU A 251 5.33 23.32 4.24
N GLU A 252 5.26 24.64 4.47
CA GLU A 252 4.02 25.35 4.77
C GLU A 252 3.04 25.30 3.58
N ASP A 253 3.52 25.56 2.37
CA ASP A 253 2.73 25.45 1.14
C ASP A 253 2.14 24.03 1.00
N THR A 254 2.94 23.00 1.28
CA THR A 254 2.46 21.60 1.23
C THR A 254 1.44 21.31 2.34
N HIS A 255 1.63 21.88 3.53
CA HIS A 255 0.71 21.72 4.64
C HIS A 255 -0.65 22.36 4.35
N GLU A 256 -0.67 23.57 3.79
CA GLU A 256 -1.91 24.24 3.39
C GLU A 256 -2.65 23.50 2.27
N LEU A 257 -1.92 22.94 1.29
CA LEU A 257 -2.51 22.06 0.28
C LEU A 257 -3.14 20.81 0.92
N PHE A 258 -2.50 20.21 1.93
CA PHE A 258 -3.08 19.07 2.64
C PHE A 258 -4.33 19.47 3.43
N LYS A 259 -4.30 20.61 4.14
CA LYS A 259 -5.48 21.13 4.86
C LYS A 259 -6.63 21.40 3.89
N LEU A 260 -6.37 22.02 2.75
CA LEU A 260 -7.37 22.24 1.71
C LEU A 260 -7.99 20.92 1.24
N PHE A 261 -7.15 19.93 0.92
CA PHE A 261 -7.61 18.60 0.51
C PHE A 261 -8.51 17.93 1.55
N VAL A 262 -8.17 18.05 2.84
CA VAL A 262 -9.02 17.53 3.92
C VAL A 262 -10.34 18.31 4.00
N ARG A 263 -10.33 19.65 3.92
CA ARG A 263 -11.55 20.48 3.95
C ARG A 263 -12.50 20.14 2.81
N GLU A 264 -11.99 19.92 1.60
CA GLU A 264 -12.79 19.56 0.42
C GLU A 264 -13.50 18.23 0.59
N ASN A 265 -12.86 17.25 1.22
CA ASN A 265 -13.43 15.92 1.42
C ASN A 265 -14.24 15.79 2.73
N ARG A 266 -13.95 16.62 3.74
CA ARG A 266 -14.59 16.63 5.06
C ARG A 266 -15.07 18.06 5.42
N PRO A 267 -16.08 18.61 4.72
CA PRO A 267 -16.49 20.00 4.88
C PRO A 267 -17.05 20.36 6.26
N ALA A 268 -17.50 19.37 7.03
CA ALA A 268 -17.98 19.55 8.40
C ALA A 268 -16.87 19.50 9.47
N LEU A 269 -15.64 19.14 9.10
CA LEU A 269 -14.50 19.02 10.01
C LEU A 269 -13.87 20.39 10.24
N ASP A 270 -13.65 20.75 11.52
CA ASP A 270 -12.78 21.88 11.87
C ASP A 270 -11.31 21.50 11.63
N VAL A 271 -10.88 21.67 10.38
CA VAL A 271 -9.53 21.26 9.95
C VAL A 271 -8.44 22.02 10.71
N ASP A 272 -8.66 23.28 11.08
CA ASP A 272 -7.64 24.06 11.79
C ASP A 272 -7.43 23.54 13.23
N ALA A 273 -8.44 22.96 13.86
CA ALA A 273 -8.32 22.32 15.17
C ALA A 273 -7.57 20.97 15.14
N VAL A 274 -7.60 20.25 14.01
CA VAL A 274 -7.03 18.88 13.90
C VAL A 274 -5.76 18.79 13.05
N ALA A 275 -5.45 19.82 12.25
CA ALA A 275 -4.26 19.91 11.40
C ALA A 275 -3.06 20.55 12.12
N THR A 276 -2.82 20.12 13.36
CA THR A 276 -1.67 20.52 14.18
C THR A 276 -0.46 19.58 14.00
N GLY A 277 -0.62 18.49 13.23
CA GLY A 277 0.34 17.40 13.13
C GLY A 277 0.22 16.33 14.24
N GLU A 278 -0.72 16.48 15.16
CA GLU A 278 -0.93 15.52 16.25
C GLU A 278 -1.65 14.25 15.78
N ILE A 279 -1.42 13.15 16.50
CA ILE A 279 -2.16 11.90 16.31
C ILE A 279 -3.40 11.86 17.19
N TRP A 280 -4.42 11.15 16.70
CA TRP A 280 -5.71 11.01 17.38
C TRP A 280 -6.05 9.53 17.48
N TYR A 281 -6.25 9.02 18.70
CA TYR A 281 -6.81 7.68 18.86
C TYR A 281 -8.28 7.65 18.43
N GLY A 282 -8.75 6.54 17.84
CA GLY A 282 -10.09 6.40 17.27
C GLY A 282 -11.21 7.06 18.08
N ARG A 283 -11.25 6.83 19.40
CA ARG A 283 -12.26 7.47 20.27
C ARG A 283 -12.19 9.00 20.26
N ARG A 284 -10.99 9.57 20.35
CA ARG A 284 -10.76 11.03 20.27
C ARG A 284 -10.96 11.57 18.87
N ALA A 285 -10.60 10.77 17.87
CA ALA A 285 -10.82 11.11 16.47
C ALA A 285 -12.32 11.22 16.15
N LEU A 286 -13.17 10.37 16.75
CA LEU A 286 -14.62 10.49 16.64
C LEU A 286 -15.12 11.80 17.27
N GLU A 287 -14.63 12.12 18.48
CA GLU A 287 -14.96 13.39 19.17
C GLU A 287 -14.56 14.62 18.33
N ALA A 288 -13.43 14.54 17.62
CA ALA A 288 -12.92 15.60 16.75
C ALA A 288 -13.52 15.60 15.33
N GLY A 289 -14.38 14.63 14.99
CA GLY A 289 -14.97 14.50 13.64
C GLY A 289 -14.03 13.96 12.55
N LEU A 290 -12.85 13.48 12.92
CA LEU A 290 -11.88 12.85 12.01
C LEU A 290 -12.37 11.50 11.47
N VAL A 291 -13.26 10.83 12.20
CA VAL A 291 -13.94 9.58 11.80
C VAL A 291 -15.42 9.66 12.13
N ASP A 292 -16.22 8.77 11.55
CA ASP A 292 -17.68 8.80 11.67
C ASP A 292 -18.22 7.74 12.63
N GLU A 293 -17.49 6.65 12.84
CA GLU A 293 -17.93 5.55 13.69
C GLU A 293 -16.78 4.78 14.34
N LEU A 294 -17.04 4.25 15.54
CA LEU A 294 -16.17 3.29 16.21
C LEU A 294 -16.60 1.85 15.95
N SER A 295 -15.81 1.11 15.17
CA SER A 295 -15.98 -0.32 14.94
C SER A 295 -14.69 -0.90 14.36
N THR A 296 -14.63 -2.20 14.15
CA THR A 296 -13.53 -2.84 13.42
C THR A 296 -13.98 -3.25 12.02
N SER A 297 -13.04 -3.43 11.10
CA SER A 297 -13.34 -3.94 9.77
C SER A 297 -14.06 -5.30 9.86
N ASP A 298 -13.64 -6.18 10.76
CA ASP A 298 -14.30 -7.48 10.99
C ASP A 298 -15.75 -7.34 11.43
N ALA A 299 -16.05 -6.43 12.36
CA ALA A 299 -17.41 -6.19 12.84
C ALA A 299 -18.30 -5.62 11.73
N LEU A 300 -17.79 -4.64 10.98
CA LEU A 300 -18.50 -4.05 9.84
C LEU A 300 -18.79 -5.10 8.75
N LEU A 301 -17.77 -5.83 8.33
CA LEU A 301 -17.89 -6.85 7.29
C LEU A 301 -18.84 -7.97 7.73
N THR A 302 -18.77 -8.42 8.98
CA THR A 302 -19.68 -9.45 9.49
C THR A 302 -21.13 -8.98 9.47
N ALA A 303 -21.39 -7.71 9.85
CA ALA A 303 -22.72 -7.13 9.80
C ALA A 303 -23.28 -7.10 8.36
N LEU A 304 -22.49 -6.59 7.40
CA LEU A 304 -22.87 -6.46 6.00
C LEU A 304 -23.01 -7.81 5.27
N ALA A 305 -22.34 -8.87 5.75
CA ALA A 305 -22.49 -10.21 5.18
C ALA A 305 -23.92 -10.78 5.32
N THR A 306 -24.75 -10.19 6.18
CA THR A 306 -26.13 -10.62 6.44
C THR A 306 -27.05 -10.33 5.25
N ASP A 307 -26.93 -9.15 4.66
CA ASP A 307 -27.82 -8.59 3.63
C ASP A 307 -27.13 -8.31 2.28
N ARG A 308 -25.78 -8.26 2.25
CA ARG A 308 -24.98 -8.04 1.04
C ARG A 308 -24.08 -9.23 0.70
N ASP A 309 -23.61 -9.29 -0.54
CA ASP A 309 -22.55 -10.23 -0.94
C ASP A 309 -21.20 -9.51 -0.86
N LEU A 310 -20.26 -10.06 -0.08
CA LEU A 310 -18.94 -9.48 0.11
C LEU A 310 -17.92 -10.13 -0.82
N ILE A 311 -17.23 -9.32 -1.62
CA ILE A 311 -16.24 -9.78 -2.60
C ILE A 311 -14.94 -9.01 -2.38
N ALA A 312 -13.91 -9.69 -1.88
CA ALA A 312 -12.55 -9.14 -1.84
C ALA A 312 -11.92 -9.21 -3.23
N VAL A 313 -11.30 -8.11 -3.66
CA VAL A 313 -10.63 -8.00 -4.95
C VAL A 313 -9.16 -7.64 -4.70
N HIS A 314 -8.25 -8.46 -5.21
CA HIS A 314 -6.81 -8.25 -5.08
C HIS A 314 -6.13 -8.33 -6.43
N PHE A 315 -5.30 -7.36 -6.75
CA PHE A 315 -4.45 -7.44 -7.93
C PHE A 315 -3.08 -8.00 -7.58
N VAL A 316 -2.74 -9.14 -8.17
CA VAL A 316 -1.44 -9.78 -7.98
C VAL A 316 -0.59 -9.56 -9.22
N GLU A 317 0.45 -8.73 -9.07
CA GLU A 317 1.48 -8.53 -10.09
C GLU A 317 2.20 -9.85 -10.40
N ARG A 318 2.35 -10.18 -11.68
CA ARG A 318 3.21 -11.30 -12.08
C ARG A 318 4.65 -10.94 -11.77
N ARG A 319 5.18 -11.51 -10.69
CA ARG A 319 6.62 -11.58 -10.45
C ARG A 319 7.23 -12.55 -11.45
N SER A 320 8.30 -12.14 -12.13
CA SER A 320 8.99 -13.02 -13.05
C SER A 320 9.59 -14.21 -12.30
N TRP A 321 9.76 -15.34 -12.98
CA TRP A 321 10.44 -16.50 -12.40
C TRP A 321 11.89 -16.17 -11.99
N GLN A 322 12.50 -15.17 -12.62
CA GLN A 322 13.84 -14.67 -12.31
C GLN A 322 13.88 -13.93 -10.97
N ASP A 323 12.86 -13.09 -10.68
CA ASP A 323 12.74 -12.41 -9.39
C ASP A 323 12.55 -13.41 -8.25
N ARG A 324 11.79 -14.49 -8.49
CA ARG A 324 11.60 -15.57 -7.51
C ARG A 324 12.89 -16.35 -7.24
N LEU A 325 13.69 -16.61 -8.28
CA LEU A 325 15.00 -17.25 -8.12
C LEU A 325 16.02 -16.36 -7.43
N GLY A 326 16.01 -15.05 -7.71
CA GLY A 326 16.88 -14.06 -7.04
C GLY A 326 16.66 -14.03 -5.53
N ILE A 327 15.41 -13.96 -5.08
CA ILE A 327 15.06 -13.98 -3.65
C ILE A 327 15.45 -15.31 -3.00
N ALA A 328 15.23 -16.43 -3.69
CA ALA A 328 15.61 -17.76 -3.19
C ALA A 328 17.13 -17.89 -3.01
N ALA A 329 17.91 -17.36 -3.97
CA ALA A 329 19.36 -17.32 -3.92
C ALA A 329 19.87 -16.41 -2.78
N GLU A 330 19.30 -15.22 -2.63
CA GLU A 330 19.64 -14.29 -1.54
C GLU A 330 19.37 -14.94 -0.17
N ALA A 331 18.19 -15.55 0.02
CA ALA A 331 17.85 -16.24 1.25
C ALA A 331 18.77 -17.46 1.52
N ALA A 332 19.24 -18.15 0.47
CA ALA A 332 20.20 -19.24 0.61
C ALA A 332 21.59 -18.74 1.03
N VAL A 333 22.05 -17.64 0.44
CA VAL A 333 23.33 -16.98 0.78
C VAL A 333 23.30 -16.44 2.22
N THR A 334 22.24 -15.71 2.61
CA THR A 334 22.09 -15.20 3.98
C THR A 334 22.07 -16.35 5.00
N ARG A 335 21.37 -17.46 4.70
CA ARG A 335 21.39 -18.66 5.56
C ARG A 335 22.77 -19.31 5.64
N ALA A 336 23.54 -19.33 4.55
CA ALA A 336 24.90 -19.86 4.55
C ALA A 336 25.84 -18.97 5.38
N ILE A 337 25.75 -17.65 5.23
CA ILE A 337 26.53 -16.68 6.00
C ILE A 337 26.22 -16.79 7.49
N LEU A 338 24.93 -16.81 7.88
CA LEU A 338 24.52 -16.96 9.28
C LEU A 338 25.02 -18.28 9.89
N ARG A 339 24.99 -19.39 9.14
CA ARG A 339 25.53 -20.68 9.59
C ARG A 339 27.04 -20.66 9.78
N LEU A 340 27.77 -19.96 8.91
CA LEU A 340 29.22 -19.79 9.04
C LEU A 340 29.59 -18.90 10.23
N TRP A 341 28.82 -17.83 10.47
CA TRP A 341 28.97 -16.97 11.63
C TRP A 341 28.69 -17.68 12.96
N GLN A 342 27.59 -18.45 13.02
CA GLN A 342 27.26 -19.27 14.20
C GLN A 342 28.35 -20.31 14.50
N ARG A 343 28.86 -21.01 13.48
CA ARG A 343 29.99 -21.95 13.63
C ARG A 343 31.31 -21.28 14.07
N GLY A 344 31.50 -20.01 13.72
CA GLY A 344 32.66 -19.22 14.16
C GLY A 344 32.57 -18.77 15.61
N LEU A 345 31.36 -18.52 16.12
CA LEU A 345 31.10 -18.18 17.52
C LEU A 345 31.24 -19.41 18.44
N ASP A 346 30.74 -20.57 18.01
CA ASP A 346 30.83 -21.82 18.79
C ASP A 346 32.28 -22.32 18.97
N ARG A 347 33.18 -21.98 18.04
CA ARG A 347 34.62 -22.33 18.12
C ARG A 347 35.43 -21.44 19.07
N ARG A 348 34.85 -20.37 19.62
CA ARG A 348 35.54 -19.47 20.58
C ARG A 348 35.15 -19.71 22.04
N GLN A 349 34.29 -20.71 22.31
CA GLN A 349 33.87 -21.09 23.67
C GLN A 349 34.42 -22.46 24.13
N VAL A 350 35.48 -22.99 23.50
CA VAL A 350 36.21 -24.17 23.97
C VAL A 350 37.65 -23.79 24.30
#